data_AF-A0A1R0GX81-F1
#
_entry.id   AF-A0A1R0GX81-F1
#
_cell.length_a   1.000
_cell.length_b   1.000
_cell.length_c   1.000
_cell.angle_alpha   90.00
_cell.angle_beta   90.00
_cell.angle_gamma   90.00
#
_symmetry.space_group_name_H-M   'P 1'
#
loop_
_entity.id
_entity.type
_entity.pdbx_description
1 polymer ?
#
loop_
_entity_poly.entity_id
_entity_poly.type
_entity_poly.pdbx_seq_one_letter_code
_entity_poly.pdbx_strand_id
1 'polypeptide(L)'
;MFSRPRIFKKPFCDLYCGSKFKGFQTSEYQSYPVTFTLKYVDFNSAIICGYLSIAGLVSDEISTFFETEIVGLSGQGFVTGKWGASESVDLQHWRMFDHFPHQFLPLEIEDFCKYGVVFMRIKELFLVPDHSITYVNGAVSTSTPPPPFFLIIITGNFVFL
;
A
#
# COMPACT_ATOMS: atom_id res chain seq x y z
N MET A 1 16.60 15.90 38.24
CA MET A 1 16.94 16.13 36.82
C MET A 1 16.32 14.99 36.02
N PHE A 2 15.11 15.19 35.49
CA PHE A 2 14.41 14.12 34.77
C PHE A 2 14.97 14.02 33.36
N SER A 3 15.79 13.00 33.12
CA SER A 3 16.23 12.61 31.79
C SER A 3 14.97 12.24 31.00
N ARG A 4 14.58 13.10 30.05
CA ARG A 4 13.53 12.75 29.08
C ARG A 4 13.98 11.43 28.42
N PRO A 5 13.18 10.35 28.50
CA PRO A 5 13.51 9.17 27.73
C PRO A 5 13.58 9.61 26.27
N ARG A 6 14.76 9.43 25.65
CA ARG A 6 14.88 9.60 24.21
C ARG A 6 13.95 8.55 23.64
N ILE A 7 12.81 8.99 23.11
CA ILE A 7 11.90 8.15 22.34
C ILE A 7 12.79 7.55 21.27
N PHE A 8 13.09 6.25 21.38
CA PHE A 8 13.70 5.52 20.30
C PHE A 8 12.75 5.71 19.13
N LYS A 9 13.18 6.46 18.11
CA LYS A 9 12.47 6.55 16.84
C LYS A 9 12.33 5.12 16.35
N LYS A 10 11.14 4.53 16.52
CA LYS A 10 10.85 3.27 15.88
C LYS A 10 11.06 3.50 14.38
N PRO A 11 11.70 2.55 13.68
CA PRO A 11 12.20 2.75 12.32
C PRO A 11 11.12 2.99 11.25
N PHE A 12 9.84 2.99 11.64
CA PHE A 12 8.70 3.33 10.79
C PHE A 12 8.02 4.63 11.26
N CYS A 13 8.80 5.68 11.56
CA CYS A 13 8.27 6.93 12.14
C CYS A 13 7.08 7.53 11.36
N ASP A 14 6.93 7.17 10.09
CA ASP A 14 5.86 7.66 9.23
C ASP A 14 4.68 6.66 9.11
N LEU A 15 4.85 5.37 9.47
CA LEU A 15 3.78 4.36 9.50
C LEU A 15 3.17 4.25 10.90
N TYR A 16 2.15 5.07 11.15
CA TYR A 16 1.39 5.06 12.39
C TYR A 16 -0.08 5.33 12.10
N CYS A 17 -0.96 4.98 13.04
CA CYS A 17 -2.39 5.24 12.91
C CYS A 17 -2.65 6.75 12.68
N GLY A 18 -3.28 7.08 11.56
CA GLY A 18 -3.59 8.44 11.15
C GLY A 18 -2.57 9.08 10.21
N SER A 19 -1.44 8.43 9.91
CA SER A 19 -0.48 8.97 8.95
C SER A 19 -1.08 9.01 7.54
N LYS A 20 -0.62 10.00 6.77
CA LYS A 20 -1.13 10.29 5.42
C LYS A 20 0.02 10.46 4.48
N PHE A 21 -0.09 9.80 3.34
CA PHE A 21 0.88 9.86 2.25
C PHE A 21 0.16 10.35 1.01
N LYS A 22 0.86 11.15 0.21
CA LYS A 22 0.35 11.63 -1.06
C LYS A 22 1.22 11.10 -2.18
N GLY A 23 0.60 10.71 -3.27
CA GLY A 23 1.30 10.20 -4.44
C GLY A 23 0.45 10.40 -5.68
N PHE A 24 0.80 9.65 -6.72
CA PHE A 24 0.06 9.62 -7.97
C PHE A 24 -0.13 8.18 -8.40
N GLN A 25 -1.35 7.84 -8.81
CA GLN A 25 -1.62 6.61 -9.55
C GLN A 25 -1.57 6.94 -11.03
N THR A 26 -0.66 6.30 -11.76
CA THR A 26 -0.38 6.64 -13.16
C THR A 26 -0.72 5.47 -14.08
N SER A 27 -1.56 5.72 -15.06
CA SER A 27 -1.76 4.86 -16.23
C SER A 27 -0.91 5.38 -17.41
N GLU A 28 -0.92 4.68 -18.54
CA GLU A 28 -0.19 5.11 -19.75
C GLU A 28 -0.58 6.52 -20.21
N TYR A 29 -1.83 6.93 -19.97
CA TYR A 29 -2.39 8.17 -20.52
C TYR A 29 -2.67 9.26 -19.48
N GLN A 30 -2.86 8.88 -18.22
CA GLN A 30 -3.34 9.78 -17.17
C GLN A 30 -2.72 9.48 -15.82
N SER A 31 -2.47 10.54 -15.05
CA SER A 31 -1.95 10.47 -13.69
C SER A 31 -2.93 11.16 -12.74
N TYR A 32 -3.30 10.44 -11.68
CA TYR A 32 -4.31 10.88 -10.72
C TYR A 32 -3.67 11.08 -9.35
N PRO A 33 -3.87 12.24 -8.70
CA PRO A 33 -3.42 12.43 -7.34
C PRO A 33 -4.17 11.47 -6.41
N VAL A 34 -3.41 10.83 -5.52
CA VAL A 34 -3.94 9.89 -4.54
C VAL A 34 -3.45 10.22 -3.14
N THR A 35 -4.30 9.98 -2.15
CA THR A 35 -3.98 10.09 -0.74
C THR A 35 -4.19 8.74 -0.07
N PHE A 36 -3.12 8.21 0.51
CA PHE A 36 -3.12 6.96 1.26
C PHE A 36 -3.12 7.29 2.75
N THR A 37 -4.21 6.97 3.45
CA THR A 37 -4.39 7.27 4.88
C THR A 37 -4.42 5.99 5.69
N LEU A 38 -3.47 5.81 6.61
CA LEU A 38 -3.47 4.67 7.52
C LEU A 38 -4.49 4.88 8.63
N LYS A 39 -5.41 3.94 8.82
CA LYS A 39 -6.38 3.99 9.93
C LYS A 39 -5.93 3.15 11.10
N TYR A 40 -5.37 1.99 10.83
CA TYR A 40 -4.86 1.10 11.86
C TYR A 40 -3.52 0.52 11.42
N VAL A 41 -2.57 0.45 12.36
CA VAL A 41 -1.22 -0.06 12.15
C VAL A 41 -0.81 -0.87 13.38
N ASP A 42 -0.64 -2.18 13.19
CA ASP A 42 -0.10 -3.09 14.18
C ASP A 42 0.86 -4.08 13.52
N PHE A 43 2.15 -3.81 13.61
CA PHE A 43 3.19 -4.68 13.06
C PHE A 43 3.33 -6.01 13.80
N ASN A 44 2.93 -6.11 15.08
CA ASN A 44 3.03 -7.38 15.81
C ASN A 44 2.07 -8.42 15.23
N SER A 45 0.87 -7.96 14.83
CA SER A 45 -0.14 -8.78 14.18
C SER A 45 -0.07 -8.71 12.64
N ALA A 46 0.88 -7.92 12.09
CA ALA A 46 1.01 -7.60 10.67
C ALA A 46 -0.27 -7.02 10.03
N ILE A 47 -1.01 -6.20 10.77
CA ILE A 47 -2.27 -5.58 10.32
C ILE A 47 -2.02 -4.12 9.99
N ILE A 48 -2.19 -3.74 8.72
CA ILE A 48 -2.33 -2.35 8.30
C ILE A 48 -3.58 -2.25 7.43
N CYS A 49 -4.38 -1.22 7.68
CA CYS A 49 -5.55 -0.92 6.86
C CYS A 49 -5.83 0.59 6.87
N GLY A 50 -6.63 1.04 5.91
CA GLY A 50 -6.84 2.47 5.73
C GLY A 50 -7.75 2.84 4.59
N TYR A 51 -7.63 4.09 4.16
CA TYR A 51 -8.32 4.61 3.00
C TYR A 51 -7.36 5.01 1.89
N LEU A 52 -7.68 4.60 0.66
CA LEU A 52 -7.06 5.12 -0.55
C LEU A 52 -8.06 6.07 -1.20
N SER A 53 -7.70 7.34 -1.29
CA SER A 53 -8.51 8.37 -1.92
C SER A 53 -7.88 8.77 -3.24
N ILE A 54 -8.65 8.79 -4.32
CA ILE A 54 -8.24 9.19 -5.66
C ILE A 54 -9.12 10.34 -6.15
N ALA A 55 -8.50 11.41 -6.64
CA ALA A 55 -9.22 12.56 -7.16
C ALA A 55 -9.07 12.67 -8.68
N GLY A 56 -10.14 13.15 -9.34
CA GLY A 56 -10.12 13.47 -10.76
C GLY A 56 -10.56 12.37 -11.73
N LEU A 57 -11.02 11.21 -11.25
CA LEU A 57 -11.56 10.13 -12.11
C LEU A 57 -12.87 10.53 -12.80
N VAL A 58 -13.81 11.15 -12.08
CA VAL A 58 -15.18 11.38 -12.57
C VAL A 58 -15.68 12.80 -12.28
N SER A 59 -15.27 13.41 -11.16
CA SER A 59 -15.39 14.85 -10.83
C SER A 59 -15.07 15.08 -9.35
N ASP A 60 -15.56 14.19 -8.49
CA ASP A 60 -15.31 14.17 -7.05
C ASP A 60 -14.18 13.21 -6.64
N GLU A 61 -13.70 13.38 -5.40
CA GLU A 61 -12.77 12.45 -4.76
C GLU A 61 -13.49 11.15 -4.40
N ILE A 62 -12.94 10.02 -4.83
CA ILE A 62 -13.44 8.68 -4.52
C ILE A 62 -12.51 8.07 -3.49
N SER A 63 -13.07 7.45 -2.45
CA SER A 63 -12.29 6.78 -1.41
C SER A 63 -12.70 5.33 -1.27
N THR A 64 -11.73 4.44 -1.10
CA THR A 64 -11.93 3.02 -0.84
C THR A 64 -11.25 2.62 0.46
N PHE A 65 -11.80 1.62 1.14
CA PHE A 65 -11.12 0.94 2.24
C PHE A 65 -10.19 -0.15 1.70
N PHE A 66 -8.97 -0.21 2.22
CA PHE A 66 -8.00 -1.24 1.86
C PHE A 66 -7.49 -2.00 3.08
N GLU A 67 -7.07 -3.24 2.84
CA GLU A 67 -6.23 -4.03 3.73
C GLU A 67 -4.87 -4.29 3.09
N THR A 68 -3.86 -4.62 3.89
CA THR A 68 -2.50 -4.86 3.39
C THR A 68 -1.98 -6.27 3.67
N GLU A 69 -1.05 -6.73 2.83
CA GLU A 69 -0.09 -7.78 3.17
C GLU A 69 1.32 -7.22 3.15
N ILE A 70 2.05 -7.34 4.24
CA ILE A 70 3.41 -6.80 4.35
C ILE A 70 4.40 -7.91 4.01
N VAL A 71 5.22 -7.71 2.97
CA VAL A 71 6.27 -8.67 2.59
C VAL A 71 7.27 -8.78 3.73
N GLY A 72 7.59 -9.98 4.18
CA GLY A 72 8.48 -10.26 5.31
C GLY A 72 7.79 -10.40 6.67
N LEU A 73 6.46 -10.31 6.69
CA LEU A 73 5.63 -10.52 7.89
C LEU A 73 4.60 -11.61 7.67
N SER A 74 4.22 -12.33 8.74
CA SER A 74 3.14 -13.34 8.70
C SER A 74 3.26 -14.34 7.54
N GLY A 75 4.49 -14.74 7.19
CA GLY A 75 4.78 -15.69 6.10
C GLY A 75 4.60 -15.13 4.68
N GLN A 76 4.39 -13.82 4.54
CA GLN A 76 4.18 -13.17 3.25
C GLN A 76 5.51 -12.92 2.52
N GLY A 77 5.68 -13.51 1.34
CA GLY A 77 6.82 -13.24 0.45
C GLY A 77 6.52 -12.20 -0.62
N PHE A 78 7.43 -12.02 -1.57
CA PHE A 78 7.21 -11.19 -2.76
C PHE A 78 6.26 -11.84 -3.78
N VAL A 79 6.20 -13.17 -3.82
CA VAL A 79 5.27 -13.92 -4.67
C VAL A 79 3.87 -13.84 -4.07
N THR A 80 2.93 -13.34 -4.86
CA THR A 80 1.55 -13.09 -4.44
C THR A 80 0.74 -14.39 -4.41
N GLY A 81 0.80 -15.21 -5.46
CA GLY A 81 0.15 -16.52 -5.52
C GLY A 81 -1.40 -16.51 -5.48
N LYS A 82 -2.01 -15.33 -5.60
CA LYS A 82 -3.46 -15.10 -5.59
C LYS A 82 -3.81 -13.87 -6.42
N TRP A 83 -5.09 -13.52 -6.50
CA TRP A 83 -5.59 -12.35 -7.26
C TRP A 83 -5.17 -12.34 -8.74
N GLY A 84 -4.94 -13.51 -9.33
CA GLY A 84 -4.52 -13.67 -10.72
C GLY A 84 -3.05 -13.33 -11.00
N ALA A 85 -2.25 -13.06 -9.96
CA ALA A 85 -0.83 -12.75 -10.11
C ALA A 85 0.03 -14.01 -10.24
N SER A 86 0.77 -14.11 -11.34
CA SER A 86 1.86 -15.07 -11.48
C SER A 86 3.16 -14.49 -10.92
N GLU A 87 4.12 -15.37 -10.61
CA GLU A 87 5.46 -14.97 -10.19
C GLU A 87 6.15 -14.03 -11.20
N SER A 88 5.96 -14.25 -12.50
CA SER A 88 6.48 -13.39 -13.56
C SER A 88 5.88 -11.98 -13.53
N VAL A 89 4.57 -11.88 -13.24
CA VAL A 89 3.86 -10.61 -13.08
C VAL A 89 4.35 -9.88 -11.84
N ASP A 90 4.48 -10.58 -10.70
CA ASP A 90 5.04 -10.01 -9.48
C ASP A 90 6.44 -9.45 -9.73
N LEU A 91 7.31 -10.22 -10.39
CA LEU A 91 8.68 -9.80 -10.66
C LEU A 91 8.74 -8.56 -11.55
N GLN A 92 7.89 -8.48 -12.57
CA GLN A 92 7.82 -7.32 -13.46
C GLN A 92 7.44 -6.05 -12.69
N HIS A 93 6.44 -6.13 -11.81
CA HIS A 93 5.98 -4.98 -11.06
C HIS A 93 6.94 -4.60 -9.94
N TRP A 94 7.45 -5.56 -9.15
CA TRP A 94 8.39 -5.29 -8.08
C TRP A 94 9.68 -4.65 -8.58
N ARG A 95 10.16 -5.04 -9.78
CA ARG A 95 11.34 -4.43 -10.44
C ARG A 95 11.17 -2.96 -10.81
N MET A 96 9.96 -2.41 -10.79
CA MET A 96 9.74 -0.98 -11.01
C MET A 96 10.16 -0.12 -9.81
N PHE A 97 10.33 -0.73 -8.64
CA PHE A 97 10.78 -0.02 -7.44
C PHE A 97 12.29 -0.14 -7.27
N ASP A 98 12.99 1.00 -7.21
CA ASP A 98 14.46 1.05 -7.11
C ASP A 98 15.05 0.29 -5.90
N HIS A 99 14.25 0.08 -4.85
CA HIS A 99 14.67 -0.61 -3.63
C HIS A 99 14.42 -2.12 -3.67
N PHE A 100 13.74 -2.63 -4.70
CA PHE A 100 13.48 -4.07 -4.83
C PHE A 100 14.81 -4.82 -5.05
N PRO A 101 15.09 -5.88 -4.26
CA PRO A 101 16.27 -6.72 -4.51
C PRO A 101 16.20 -7.34 -5.91
N HIS A 102 17.34 -7.54 -6.58
CA HIS A 102 17.38 -8.05 -7.96
C HIS A 102 16.63 -9.39 -8.20
N GLN A 103 16.31 -10.12 -7.13
CA GLN A 103 15.52 -11.35 -7.08
C GLN A 103 14.68 -11.39 -5.79
N PHE A 104 13.71 -12.31 -5.71
CA PHE A 104 12.92 -12.53 -4.50
C PHE A 104 13.78 -13.07 -3.36
N LEU A 105 14.33 -12.17 -2.58
CA LEU A 105 15.01 -12.48 -1.34
C LEU A 105 14.01 -12.45 -0.18
N PRO A 106 14.16 -13.33 0.83
CA PRO A 106 13.47 -13.18 2.10
C PRO A 106 13.79 -11.81 2.69
N LEU A 107 12.76 -11.13 3.20
CA LEU A 107 12.91 -9.93 4.01
C LEU A 107 12.38 -10.22 5.41
N GLU A 108 13.03 -9.68 6.43
CA GLU A 108 12.54 -9.68 7.81
C GLU A 108 12.23 -8.24 8.25
N ILE A 109 11.56 -8.08 9.39
CA ILE A 109 11.19 -6.76 9.92
C ILE A 109 12.42 -5.86 10.08
N GLU A 110 13.52 -6.46 10.51
CA GLU A 110 14.82 -5.85 10.73
C GLU A 110 15.37 -5.21 9.45
N ASP A 111 15.09 -5.81 8.28
CA ASP A 111 15.50 -5.26 6.98
C ASP A 111 14.74 -3.98 6.67
N PHE A 112 13.44 -3.92 6.95
CA PHE A 112 12.69 -2.69 6.73
C PHE A 112 13.27 -1.53 7.54
N CYS A 113 13.75 -1.83 8.75
CA CYS A 113 14.34 -0.85 9.65
C CYS A 113 15.69 -0.33 9.15
N LYS A 114 16.48 -1.24 8.57
CA LYS A 114 17.80 -0.97 8.04
C LYS A 114 17.75 -0.16 6.75
N TYR A 115 16.80 -0.47 5.86
CA TYR A 115 16.69 0.16 4.55
C TYR A 115 15.68 1.31 4.50
N GLY A 116 14.86 1.49 5.55
CA GLY A 116 13.85 2.54 5.61
C GLY A 116 12.71 2.32 4.61
N VAL A 117 12.45 1.07 4.27
CA VAL A 117 11.58 0.65 3.17
C VAL A 117 10.64 -0.45 3.65
N VAL A 118 9.34 -0.29 3.38
CA VAL A 118 8.35 -1.36 3.61
C VAL A 118 7.68 -1.70 2.30
N PHE A 119 7.77 -2.97 1.90
CA PHE A 119 7.05 -3.52 0.75
C PHE A 119 5.72 -4.10 1.22
N MET A 120 4.63 -3.69 0.58
CA MET A 120 3.29 -4.15 0.90
C MET A 120 2.49 -4.40 -0.37
N ARG A 121 1.53 -5.31 -0.29
CA ARG A 121 0.41 -5.38 -1.22
C ARG A 121 -0.78 -4.73 -0.56
N ILE A 122 -1.57 -3.97 -1.30
CA ILE A 122 -2.87 -3.52 -0.82
C ILE A 122 -3.99 -4.13 -1.65
N LYS A 123 -5.11 -4.43 -0.98
CA LYS A 123 -6.34 -4.83 -1.64
C LYS A 123 -7.46 -3.90 -1.21
N GLU A 124 -7.95 -3.12 -2.16
CA GLU A 124 -9.20 -2.37 -1.99
C GLU A 124 -10.38 -3.33 -1.88
N LEU A 125 -11.27 -3.07 -0.91
CA LEU A 125 -12.42 -3.90 -0.59
C LEU A 125 -13.74 -3.25 -1.01
N PHE A 126 -14.00 -2.03 -0.55
CA PHE A 126 -15.27 -1.33 -0.78
C PHE A 126 -15.10 0.20 -0.76
N LEU A 127 -16.07 0.90 -1.34
CA LEU A 127 -16.12 2.37 -1.33
C LEU A 127 -16.54 2.91 0.03
N VAL A 128 -16.04 4.08 0.37
CA VAL A 128 -16.45 4.85 1.56
C VAL A 128 -16.90 6.26 1.15
N PRO A 129 -17.95 6.81 1.78
CA PRO A 129 -18.63 6.29 2.98
C PRO A 129 -19.65 5.17 2.71
N ASP A 130 -20.07 4.98 1.46
CA ASP A 130 -21.10 4.01 1.10
C ASP A 130 -20.51 2.71 0.54
N HIS A 131 -20.47 1.68 1.38
CA HIS A 131 -19.96 0.35 1.06
C HIS A 131 -20.92 -0.48 0.17
N SER A 132 -22.16 -0.01 -0.03
CA SER A 132 -23.12 -0.69 -0.90
C SER A 132 -22.90 -0.39 -2.39
N ILE A 133 -22.13 0.67 -2.70
CA ILE A 133 -21.76 1.02 -4.07
C ILE A 133 -20.71 0.03 -4.56
N THR A 134 -21.06 -0.73 -5.60
CA THR A 134 -20.18 -1.74 -6.21
C THR A 134 -19.57 -1.28 -7.53
N TYR A 135 -19.93 -0.10 -8.04
CA TYR A 135 -19.47 0.42 -9.32
C TYR A 135 -19.50 1.95 -9.34
N VAL A 136 -18.50 2.56 -9.97
CA VAL A 136 -18.43 4.00 -10.23
C VAL A 136 -18.47 4.23 -11.74
N ASN A 137 -19.44 5.01 -12.21
CA ASN A 137 -19.53 5.44 -13.61
C ASN A 137 -18.25 6.18 -14.02
N GLY A 138 -17.56 5.75 -15.09
CA GLY A 138 -16.37 6.41 -15.62
C GLY A 138 -15.03 5.81 -15.17
N ALA A 139 -15.02 4.88 -14.21
CA ALA A 139 -13.88 4.00 -13.98
C ALA A 139 -13.98 2.78 -14.92
N VAL A 140 -12.96 2.54 -15.75
CA VAL A 140 -12.80 1.31 -16.57
C VAL A 140 -12.66 0.12 -15.60
N SER A 141 -13.40 -1.01 -15.62
CA SER A 141 -14.46 -1.57 -16.48
C SER A 141 -15.24 -2.70 -15.74
N THR A 142 -16.52 -2.88 -16.11
CA THR A 142 -17.23 -4.18 -16.30
C THR A 142 -17.27 -5.25 -15.18
N SER A 143 -18.45 -5.40 -14.55
CA SER A 143 -19.05 -6.68 -14.09
C SER A 143 -18.22 -7.68 -13.26
N THR A 144 -17.17 -7.26 -12.56
CA THR A 144 -16.47 -8.08 -11.54
C THR A 144 -16.01 -7.19 -10.37
N PRO A 145 -16.29 -7.53 -9.09
CA PRO A 145 -15.73 -6.79 -7.95
C PRO A 145 -14.48 -7.52 -7.39
N PRO A 146 -13.44 -6.84 -6.84
CA PRO A 146 -12.91 -5.50 -7.08
C PRO A 146 -11.59 -5.53 -7.92
N PRO A 147 -11.11 -4.37 -8.44
CA PRO A 147 -9.95 -4.23 -9.34
C PRO A 147 -8.61 -4.50 -8.60
N PRO A 148 -7.43 -4.43 -9.28
CA PRO A 148 -6.22 -5.18 -8.96
C PRO A 148 -5.71 -4.89 -7.54
N PHE A 149 -4.92 -5.81 -6.98
CA PHE A 149 -4.09 -5.46 -5.84
C PHE A 149 -3.00 -4.49 -6.34
N PHE A 150 -2.61 -3.54 -5.50
CA PHE A 150 -1.48 -2.67 -5.80
C PHE A 150 -0.26 -3.14 -5.04
N LEU A 151 0.90 -3.08 -5.69
CA LEU A 151 2.18 -3.20 -5.02
C LEU A 151 2.57 -1.81 -4.52
N ILE A 152 2.89 -1.73 -3.24
CA ILE A 152 3.28 -0.47 -2.62
C ILE A 152 4.64 -0.62 -1.99
N ILE A 153 5.44 0.42 -2.17
CA ILE A 153 6.61 0.67 -1.36
C ILE A 153 6.43 1.99 -0.62
N ILE A 154 6.69 1.98 0.69
CA ILE A 154 6.75 3.20 1.50
C ILE A 154 8.20 3.48 1.85
N THR A 155 8.67 4.66 1.42
CA THR A 155 10.00 5.18 1.74
C THR A 155 9.86 6.54 2.40
N GLY A 156 10.04 6.59 3.72
CA GLY A 156 9.76 7.80 4.51
C GLY A 156 8.30 8.25 4.36
N ASN A 157 8.08 9.48 3.86
CA ASN A 157 6.75 10.10 3.72
C ASN A 157 6.12 9.96 2.33
N PHE A 158 6.65 9.07 1.49
CA PHE A 158 6.15 8.85 0.13
C PHE A 158 5.64 7.42 -0.05
N VAL A 159 4.53 7.32 -0.81
CA VAL A 159 3.94 6.07 -1.26
C VAL A 159 4.10 6.01 -2.77
N PHE A 160 4.64 4.91 -3.27
CA PHE A 160 4.66 4.57 -4.69
C PHE A 160 3.69 3.41 -4.90
N LEU A 161 2.78 3.58 -5.86
CA LEU A 161 1.70 2.65 -6.23
C LEU A 161 1.96 2.07 -7.61
#